data_AF-A0AAU5UFU3-F1
#
_entry.id   AF-A0AAU5UFU3-F1
#
_cell.length_a   1.000
_cell.length_b   1.000
_cell.length_c   1.000
_cell.angle_alpha   90.00
_cell.angle_beta   90.00
_cell.angle_gamma   90.00
#
_symmetry.space_group_name_H-M   'P 1'
#
loop_
_entity.id
_entity.type
_entity.pdbx_description
1 polymer ?
#
loop_
_entity_poly.entity_id
_entity_poly.type
_entity_poly.pdbx_seq_one_letter_code
_entity_poly.pdbx_strand_id
1 'polypeptide(L)'
;MPGIVITTLAERPEYLERMYEFADTWPKFMFNDPIGNALMGQVASNFPDQCLVATEDGEPVAHGRSIPFVYPDENRTKLPADGWDRVLQWGFADKRNGREPNVSSALEILIRPSYQGRGLSHAMLDAMRQAVKAKGHTTLYAPVRPNGKADPHQPMTEYIDQLRPDGLPEDPWLRVHVKAGGKIIEVAPRSMVIAGTLDEWRAWTDLPFDTTGDVVVPQALVPIHCDVRHNHAVYVEPNVWVQHDL
;
A
#
# COMPACT_ATOMS: atom_id res chain seq x y z
N MET A 1 24.12 -4.63 -1.13
CA MET A 1 24.03 -4.07 -2.49
C MET A 1 24.98 -2.88 -2.52
N PRO A 2 26.13 -2.97 -3.20
CA PRO A 2 27.07 -1.85 -3.28
C PRO A 2 26.38 -0.64 -3.93
N GLY A 3 26.55 0.57 -3.39
CA GLY A 3 26.09 1.81 -4.02
C GLY A 3 24.68 2.30 -3.66
N ILE A 4 23.81 1.45 -3.09
CA ILE A 4 22.48 1.90 -2.65
C ILE A 4 22.55 2.58 -1.27
N VAL A 5 22.03 3.80 -1.20
CA VAL A 5 21.86 4.57 0.05
C VAL A 5 20.37 4.81 0.27
N ILE A 6 19.86 4.43 1.44
CA ILE A 6 18.46 4.65 1.84
C ILE A 6 18.45 5.69 2.96
N THR A 7 17.69 6.77 2.76
CA THR A 7 17.54 7.88 3.72
C THR A 7 16.08 8.24 3.87
N THR A 8 15.73 8.90 4.97
CA THR A 8 14.43 9.56 5.11
C THR A 8 14.36 10.84 4.27
N LEU A 9 13.15 11.28 3.91
CA LEU A 9 12.93 12.59 3.29
C LEU A 9 13.23 13.75 4.26
N ALA A 10 13.21 13.50 5.57
CA ALA A 10 13.65 14.49 6.55
C ALA A 10 15.17 14.74 6.47
N GLU A 11 15.96 13.71 6.19
CA GLU A 11 17.42 13.83 6.02
C GLU A 11 17.81 14.39 4.64
N ARG A 12 17.05 14.04 3.60
CA ARG A 12 17.32 14.43 2.20
C ARG A 12 16.07 15.02 1.52
N PRO A 13 15.61 16.21 1.96
CA PRO A 13 14.38 16.83 1.48
C PRO A 13 14.41 17.20 -0.01
N GLU A 14 15.59 17.31 -0.62
CA GLU A 14 15.74 17.58 -2.05
C GLU A 14 15.16 16.47 -2.95
N TYR A 15 14.89 15.28 -2.41
CA TYR A 15 14.26 14.18 -3.16
C TYR A 15 12.73 14.17 -3.09
N LEU A 16 12.10 15.11 -2.38
CA LEU A 16 10.64 15.14 -2.21
C LEU A 16 9.89 15.15 -3.55
N GLU A 17 10.28 16.01 -4.49
CA GLU A 17 9.65 16.06 -5.81
C GLU A 17 10.12 14.91 -6.71
N ARG A 18 11.39 14.50 -6.54
CA ARG A 18 12.02 13.46 -7.37
C ARG A 18 11.52 12.05 -7.08
N MET A 19 10.89 11.81 -5.93
CA MET A 19 10.35 10.49 -5.60
C MET A 19 9.26 10.03 -6.57
N TYR A 20 8.63 10.96 -7.30
CA TYR A 20 7.54 10.67 -8.24
C TYR A 20 8.02 10.34 -9.67
N GLU A 21 9.33 10.42 -9.96
CA GLU A 21 9.91 10.22 -11.30
C GLU A 21 9.67 8.83 -11.93
N PHE A 22 9.20 7.85 -11.15
CA PHE A 22 8.90 6.49 -11.61
C PHE A 22 7.58 5.95 -11.04
N ALA A 23 6.64 6.85 -10.74
CA ALA A 23 5.32 6.53 -10.21
C ALA A 23 4.41 5.80 -11.23
N ASP A 24 4.74 5.81 -12.53
CA ASP A 24 3.98 5.23 -13.65
C ASP A 24 3.88 3.69 -13.64
N THR A 25 4.25 3.04 -12.53
CA THR A 25 4.27 1.57 -12.41
C THR A 25 2.92 0.96 -12.01
N TRP A 26 1.94 1.78 -11.63
CA TRP A 26 0.61 1.33 -11.24
C TRP A 26 -0.39 1.32 -12.41
N PRO A 27 -1.38 0.40 -12.42
CA PRO A 27 -2.50 0.46 -13.35
C PRO A 27 -3.24 1.79 -13.24
N LYS A 28 -3.64 2.39 -14.37
CA LYS A 28 -4.30 3.70 -14.42
C LYS A 28 -5.49 3.81 -13.45
N PHE A 29 -6.32 2.77 -13.36
CA PHE A 29 -7.49 2.79 -12.49
C PHE A 29 -7.15 2.97 -11.00
N MET A 30 -5.98 2.52 -10.54
CA MET A 30 -5.54 2.65 -9.14
C MET A 30 -5.34 4.10 -8.70
N PHE A 31 -5.12 5.03 -9.64
CA PHE A 31 -5.01 6.47 -9.37
C PHE A 31 -6.36 7.17 -9.23
N ASN A 32 -7.49 6.44 -9.25
CA ASN A 32 -8.83 7.01 -9.15
C ASN A 32 -9.51 6.71 -7.82
N ASP A 33 -8.78 6.20 -6.82
CA ASP A 33 -9.25 6.15 -5.44
C ASP A 33 -9.43 7.58 -4.87
N PRO A 34 -10.65 7.98 -4.47
CA PRO A 34 -10.90 9.31 -3.91
C PRO A 34 -10.08 9.61 -2.64
N ILE A 35 -9.80 8.60 -1.80
CA ILE A 35 -9.07 8.81 -0.53
C ILE A 35 -7.58 9.03 -0.81
N GLY A 36 -6.99 8.18 -1.64
CA GLY A 36 -5.62 8.33 -2.14
C GLY A 36 -5.41 9.67 -2.82
N ASN A 37 -6.33 10.07 -3.71
CA ASN A 37 -6.25 11.36 -4.41
C ASN A 37 -6.31 12.57 -3.46
N ALA A 38 -7.08 12.46 -2.37
CA ALA A 38 -7.17 13.54 -1.40
C ALA A 38 -5.95 13.60 -0.46
N LEU A 39 -5.38 12.45 -0.06
CA LEU A 39 -4.48 12.38 1.09
C LEU A 39 -3.05 11.92 0.76
N MET A 40 -2.86 11.06 -0.24
CA MET A 40 -1.57 10.37 -0.46
C MET A 40 -0.44 11.33 -0.86
N GLY A 41 -0.74 12.35 -1.67
CA GLY A 41 0.23 13.38 -2.06
C GLY A 41 0.73 14.25 -0.89
N GLN A 42 -0.01 14.28 0.22
CA GLN A 42 0.35 15.08 1.39
C GLN A 42 1.29 14.34 2.37
N VAL A 43 1.40 13.01 2.26
CA VAL A 43 2.09 12.17 3.25
C VAL A 43 3.56 12.55 3.40
N ALA A 44 4.28 12.62 2.28
CA ALA A 44 5.73 12.86 2.27
C ALA A 44 6.10 14.22 2.90
N SER A 45 5.29 15.26 2.64
CA SER A 45 5.52 16.59 3.22
C SER A 45 5.13 16.68 4.69
N ASN A 46 4.16 15.88 5.14
CA ASN A 46 3.64 15.94 6.52
C ASN A 46 4.36 15.00 7.50
N PHE A 47 4.96 13.93 6.98
CA PHE A 47 5.63 12.87 7.75
C PHE A 47 6.97 12.46 7.07
N PRO A 48 7.87 13.42 6.78
CA PRO A 48 9.09 13.15 5.99
C PRO A 48 10.09 12.23 6.72
N ASP A 49 9.99 12.14 8.03
CA ASP A 49 10.81 11.30 8.92
C ASP A 49 10.45 9.81 8.87
N GLN A 50 9.31 9.45 8.27
CA GLN A 50 8.91 8.05 8.03
C GLN A 50 8.67 7.75 6.54
N CYS A 51 9.09 8.66 5.66
CA CYS A 51 9.10 8.48 4.21
C CYS A 51 10.55 8.34 3.73
N LEU A 52 10.80 7.36 2.87
CA LEU A 52 12.14 6.93 2.48
C LEU A 52 12.38 7.13 0.99
N VAL A 53 13.64 7.40 0.64
CA VAL A 53 14.15 7.36 -0.73
C VAL A 53 15.43 6.53 -0.74
N ALA A 54 15.50 5.57 -1.66
CA ALA A 54 16.73 4.87 -2.01
C ALA A 54 17.34 5.50 -3.26
N THR A 55 18.64 5.76 -3.22
CA THR A 55 19.40 6.29 -4.34
C THR A 55 20.58 5.40 -4.71
N GLU A 56 20.92 5.37 -6.00
CA GLU A 56 22.18 4.84 -6.54
C GLU A 56 22.87 5.99 -7.27
N ASP A 57 24.11 6.34 -6.87
CA ASP A 57 24.86 7.48 -7.44
C ASP A 57 24.07 8.82 -7.46
N GLY A 58 23.20 9.02 -6.47
CA GLY A 58 22.36 10.21 -6.33
C GLY A 58 21.03 10.17 -7.09
N GLU A 59 20.78 9.12 -7.85
CA GLU A 59 19.54 8.91 -8.62
C GLU A 59 18.52 8.08 -7.84
N PRO A 60 17.25 8.52 -7.72
CA PRO A 60 16.19 7.76 -7.06
C PRO A 60 15.85 6.45 -7.78
N VAL A 61 15.90 5.35 -7.04
CA VAL A 61 15.62 3.99 -7.53
C VAL A 61 14.49 3.29 -6.79
N ALA A 62 14.15 3.75 -5.58
CA ALA A 62 12.97 3.33 -4.84
C ALA A 62 12.52 4.41 -3.87
N HIS A 63 11.25 4.38 -3.48
CA HIS A 63 10.74 5.16 -2.36
C HIS A 63 9.78 4.32 -1.51
N GLY A 64 9.57 4.78 -0.28
CA GLY A 64 8.60 4.19 0.63
C GLY A 64 7.87 5.27 1.40
N ARG A 65 6.59 5.08 1.66
CA ARG A 65 5.78 6.00 2.46
C ARG A 65 5.13 5.24 3.60
N SER A 66 5.11 5.86 4.77
CA SER A 66 4.34 5.39 5.91
C SER A 66 3.69 6.58 6.61
N ILE A 67 2.62 6.30 7.35
CA ILE A 67 1.84 7.30 8.05
C ILE A 67 1.66 6.92 9.52
N PRO A 68 1.91 7.84 10.47
CA PRO A 68 1.68 7.60 11.88
C PRO A 68 0.19 7.74 12.23
N PHE A 69 -0.30 6.91 13.15
CA PHE A 69 -1.68 7.02 13.67
C PHE A 69 -1.79 6.48 15.10
N VAL A 70 -2.89 6.81 15.78
CA VAL A 70 -3.22 6.28 17.11
C VAL A 70 -3.94 4.95 16.97
N TYR A 71 -3.37 3.88 17.52
CA TYR A 71 -4.00 2.58 17.63
C TYR A 71 -3.22 1.64 18.58
N PRO A 72 -3.89 0.80 19.40
CA PRO A 72 -5.33 0.82 19.68
C PRO A 72 -5.71 1.96 20.62
N ASP A 73 -6.99 2.32 20.63
CA ASP A 73 -7.61 3.17 21.65
C ASP A 73 -9.06 2.75 21.92
N GLU A 74 -9.79 3.50 22.76
CA GLU A 74 -11.20 3.24 23.10
C GLU A 74 -12.16 3.19 21.90
N ASN A 75 -11.85 3.90 20.81
CA ASN A 75 -12.65 4.00 19.59
C ASN A 75 -12.10 3.16 18.42
N ARG A 76 -10.83 2.72 18.52
CA ARG A 76 -10.10 1.95 17.50
C ARG A 76 -9.55 0.69 18.16
N THR A 77 -10.45 -0.26 18.41
CA THR A 77 -10.12 -1.52 19.12
C THR A 77 -9.70 -2.66 18.19
N LYS A 78 -9.83 -2.47 16.87
CA LYS A 78 -9.47 -3.45 15.83
C LYS A 78 -8.87 -2.73 14.62
N LEU A 79 -8.06 -3.44 13.84
CA LEU A 79 -7.61 -2.95 12.55
C LEU A 79 -8.83 -2.75 11.63
N PRO A 80 -8.85 -1.68 10.82
CA PRO A 80 -10.02 -1.35 10.05
C PRO A 80 -10.16 -2.26 8.82
N ALA A 81 -11.39 -2.69 8.53
CA ALA A 81 -11.72 -3.41 7.30
C ALA A 81 -11.44 -2.59 6.03
N ASP A 82 -11.50 -1.26 6.19
CA ASP A 82 -11.16 -0.21 5.23
C ASP A 82 -9.64 -0.09 4.95
N GLY A 83 -8.79 -0.88 5.61
CA GLY A 83 -7.38 -1.04 5.23
C GLY A 83 -6.60 0.26 5.03
N TRP A 84 -6.02 0.39 3.84
CA TRP A 84 -5.16 1.48 3.36
C TRP A 84 -5.86 2.85 3.39
N ASP A 85 -7.09 2.94 2.90
CA ASP A 85 -7.88 4.18 2.91
C ASP A 85 -8.05 4.72 4.33
N ARG A 86 -8.33 3.83 5.29
CA ARG A 86 -8.62 4.24 6.65
C ARG A 86 -7.41 4.66 7.44
N VAL A 87 -6.25 4.05 7.22
CA VAL A 87 -5.02 4.52 7.90
C VAL A 87 -4.58 5.90 7.39
N LEU A 88 -4.81 6.21 6.11
CA LEU A 88 -4.65 7.58 5.60
C LEU A 88 -5.60 8.55 6.33
N GLN A 89 -6.89 8.23 6.38
CA GLN A 89 -7.89 9.06 7.07
C GLN A 89 -7.56 9.24 8.56
N TRP A 90 -7.20 8.16 9.26
CA TRP A 90 -6.85 8.19 10.68
C TRP A 90 -5.60 9.00 10.94
N GLY A 91 -4.51 8.81 10.19
CA GLY A 91 -3.28 9.55 10.41
C GLY A 91 -3.45 11.05 10.19
N PHE A 92 -4.16 11.47 9.14
CA PHE A 92 -4.47 12.89 8.94
C PHE A 92 -5.48 13.45 9.95
N ALA A 93 -6.48 12.67 10.37
CA ALA A 93 -7.41 13.09 11.42
C ALA A 93 -6.69 13.27 12.76
N ASP A 94 -5.80 12.35 13.12
CA ASP A 94 -5.00 12.42 14.35
C ASP A 94 -4.08 13.64 14.34
N LYS A 95 -3.36 13.86 13.22
CA LYS A 95 -2.54 15.06 13.03
C LYS A 95 -3.36 16.34 13.19
N ARG A 96 -4.52 16.44 12.53
CA ARG A 96 -5.40 17.61 12.60
C ARG A 96 -5.91 17.88 14.01
N ASN A 97 -6.13 16.82 14.79
CA ASN A 97 -6.67 16.90 16.14
C ASN A 97 -5.57 16.90 17.22
N GLY A 98 -4.29 16.96 16.85
CA GLY A 98 -3.16 16.99 17.79
C GLY A 98 -3.06 15.72 18.66
N ARG A 99 -3.47 14.56 18.13
CA ARG A 99 -3.37 13.29 18.84
C ARG A 99 -1.99 12.69 18.63
N GLU A 100 -1.34 12.26 19.70
CA GLU A 100 0.01 11.69 19.66
C GLU A 100 -0.03 10.24 19.14
N PRO A 101 0.52 9.95 17.94
CA PRO A 101 0.56 8.61 17.39
C PRO A 101 1.50 7.68 18.17
N ASN A 102 1.18 6.40 18.21
CA ASN A 102 1.99 5.37 18.88
C ASN A 102 2.40 4.22 17.95
N VAL A 103 1.83 4.17 16.74
CA VAL A 103 2.11 3.19 15.70
C VAL A 103 2.15 3.86 14.33
N SER A 104 2.67 3.18 13.32
CA SER A 104 2.60 3.63 11.92
C SER A 104 2.06 2.53 11.01
N SER A 105 1.52 2.95 9.85
CA SER A 105 1.17 2.04 8.76
C SER A 105 2.07 2.31 7.57
N ALA A 106 2.67 1.27 7.00
CA ALA A 106 3.21 1.31 5.65
C ALA A 106 2.07 1.60 4.68
N LEU A 107 2.32 2.48 3.72
CA LEU A 107 1.37 2.80 2.64
C LEU A 107 1.86 2.24 1.32
N GLU A 108 3.17 2.21 1.10
CA GLU A 108 3.77 1.63 -0.11
C GLU A 108 5.29 1.51 0.01
N ILE A 109 5.83 0.61 -0.80
CA ILE A 109 7.23 0.60 -1.23
C ILE A 109 7.20 0.43 -2.74
N LEU A 110 7.77 1.37 -3.47
CA LEU A 110 7.82 1.38 -4.92
C LEU A 110 9.28 1.30 -5.36
N ILE A 111 9.57 0.34 -6.24
CA ILE A 111 10.92 0.11 -6.78
C ILE A 111 10.87 0.28 -8.29
N ARG A 112 11.78 1.10 -8.80
CA ARG A 112 11.97 1.32 -10.25
C ARG A 112 12.11 -0.04 -10.95
N PRO A 113 11.41 -0.30 -12.07
CA PRO A 113 11.40 -1.62 -12.71
C PRO A 113 12.79 -2.22 -12.98
N SER A 114 13.77 -1.40 -13.39
CA SER A 114 15.15 -1.82 -13.63
C SER A 114 15.90 -2.32 -12.38
N TYR A 115 15.37 -2.07 -11.17
CA TYR A 115 15.94 -2.45 -9.87
C TYR A 115 15.14 -3.57 -9.17
N GLN A 116 14.07 -4.06 -9.77
CA GLN A 116 13.30 -5.19 -9.22
C GLN A 116 14.09 -6.51 -9.29
N GLY A 117 13.74 -7.46 -8.43
CA GLY A 117 14.41 -8.77 -8.35
C GLY A 117 15.80 -8.76 -7.69
N ARG A 118 16.31 -7.59 -7.26
CA ARG A 118 17.65 -7.44 -6.65
C ARG A 118 17.67 -7.49 -5.11
N GLY A 119 16.52 -7.77 -4.48
CA GLY A 119 16.39 -7.79 -3.02
C GLY A 119 16.15 -6.42 -2.36
N LEU A 120 16.08 -5.32 -3.14
CA LEU A 120 15.88 -3.96 -2.63
C LEU A 120 14.60 -3.80 -1.78
N SER A 121 13.57 -4.59 -2.03
CA SER A 121 12.33 -4.55 -1.25
C SER A 121 12.51 -4.95 0.22
N HIS A 122 13.42 -5.89 0.51
CA HIS A 122 13.74 -6.27 1.89
C HIS A 122 14.47 -5.14 2.61
N ALA A 123 15.43 -4.49 1.91
CA ALA A 123 16.17 -3.36 2.47
C ALA A 123 15.28 -2.14 2.72
N MET A 124 14.36 -1.84 1.80
CA MET A 124 13.38 -0.76 1.96
C MET A 124 12.42 -1.02 3.13
N LEU A 125 11.92 -2.25 3.28
CA LEU A 125 11.05 -2.61 4.41
C LEU A 125 11.80 -2.52 5.74
N ASP A 126 13.04 -3.01 5.81
CA ASP A 126 13.86 -2.90 7.01
C ASP A 126 14.13 -1.43 7.38
N ALA A 127 14.54 -0.61 6.41
CA ALA A 127 14.74 0.82 6.62
C ALA A 127 13.45 1.52 7.11
N MET A 128 12.27 1.13 6.59
CA MET A 128 11.00 1.70 7.03
C MET A 128 10.70 1.34 8.49
N ARG A 129 10.94 0.09 8.88
CA ARG A 129 10.82 -0.34 10.28
C ARG A 129 11.75 0.44 11.20
N GLN A 130 13.00 0.66 10.79
CA GLN A 130 13.95 1.45 11.58
C GLN A 130 13.51 2.91 11.71
N ALA A 131 13.04 3.55 10.63
CA ALA A 131 12.52 4.91 10.66
C ALA A 131 11.31 5.04 11.59
N VAL A 132 10.40 4.07 11.56
CA VAL A 132 9.23 4.03 12.45
C VAL A 132 9.65 3.81 13.91
N LYS A 133 10.58 2.88 14.16
CA LYS A 133 11.12 2.61 15.49
C LYS A 133 11.82 3.83 16.09
N ALA A 134 12.56 4.60 15.27
CA ALA A 134 13.25 5.81 15.71
C ALA A 134 12.28 6.90 16.22
N LYS A 135 10.99 6.84 15.86
CA LYS A 135 9.92 7.69 16.39
C LYS A 135 9.37 7.23 17.74
N GLY A 136 9.87 6.11 18.27
CA GLY A 136 9.34 5.49 19.49
C GLY A 136 8.04 4.72 19.27
N HIS A 137 7.64 4.48 18.02
CA HIS A 137 6.47 3.67 17.71
C HIS A 137 6.77 2.19 17.93
N THR A 138 5.81 1.48 18.50
CA THR A 138 6.00 0.07 18.89
C THR A 138 5.72 -0.91 17.77
N THR A 139 5.00 -0.47 16.74
CA THR A 139 4.45 -1.36 15.71
C THR A 139 4.36 -0.67 14.36
N LEU A 140 4.76 -1.38 13.31
CA LEU A 140 4.47 -1.04 11.92
C LEU A 140 3.41 -2.01 11.38
N TYR A 141 2.22 -1.49 11.08
CA TYR A 141 1.20 -2.22 10.33
C TYR A 141 1.40 -2.02 8.83
N ALA A 142 0.92 -2.94 8.01
CA ALA A 142 0.90 -2.81 6.57
C ALA A 142 -0.36 -3.47 6.00
N PRO A 143 -1.27 -2.73 5.33
CA PRO A 143 -2.32 -3.32 4.52
C PRO A 143 -1.68 -3.70 3.18
N VAL A 144 -1.13 -4.90 3.14
CA VAL A 144 -0.35 -5.38 2.00
C VAL A 144 -1.28 -5.73 0.86
N ARG A 145 -1.11 -5.05 -0.29
CA ARG A 145 -1.65 -5.48 -1.57
C ARG A 145 -0.78 -6.61 -2.12
N PRO A 146 -1.27 -7.87 -2.20
CA PRO A 146 -0.48 -8.96 -2.75
C PRO A 146 -0.15 -8.74 -4.22
N ASN A 147 0.97 -9.27 -4.70
CA ASN A 147 1.44 -9.05 -6.08
C ASN A 147 1.60 -10.33 -6.89
N GLY A 148 1.33 -11.49 -6.30
CA GLY A 148 1.31 -12.79 -6.96
C GLY A 148 -0.08 -13.38 -7.17
N LYS A 149 -1.16 -12.68 -6.78
CA LYS A 149 -2.53 -13.19 -6.93
C LYS A 149 -2.95 -13.12 -8.40
N ALA A 150 -3.17 -14.29 -9.01
CA ALA A 150 -3.49 -14.40 -10.44
C ALA A 150 -4.97 -14.67 -10.72
N ASP A 151 -5.64 -15.48 -9.90
CA ASP A 151 -7.08 -15.75 -10.04
C ASP A 151 -7.87 -14.64 -9.32
N PRO A 152 -8.61 -13.77 -10.04
CA PRO A 152 -9.41 -12.71 -9.41
C PRO A 152 -10.60 -13.26 -8.63
N HIS A 153 -11.12 -14.44 -8.97
CA HIS A 153 -12.30 -15.01 -8.31
C HIS A 153 -11.98 -15.76 -7.02
N GLN A 154 -10.71 -16.12 -6.81
CA GLN A 154 -10.27 -16.69 -5.55
C GLN A 154 -10.46 -15.67 -4.40
N PRO A 155 -11.17 -16.03 -3.32
CA PRO A 155 -11.29 -15.19 -2.13
C PRO A 155 -9.92 -14.86 -1.53
N MET A 156 -9.71 -13.61 -1.11
CA MET A 156 -8.44 -13.21 -0.50
C MET A 156 -8.14 -14.00 0.79
N THR A 157 -9.16 -14.40 1.54
CA THR A 157 -9.01 -15.24 2.74
C THR A 157 -8.41 -16.61 2.43
N GLU A 158 -8.76 -17.21 1.29
CA GLU A 158 -8.16 -18.48 0.85
C GLU A 158 -6.78 -18.26 0.22
N TYR A 159 -6.57 -17.12 -0.44
CA TYR A 159 -5.30 -16.78 -1.07
C TYR A 159 -4.17 -16.64 -0.04
N ILE A 160 -4.42 -15.97 1.09
CA ILE A 160 -3.38 -15.72 2.10
C ILE A 160 -2.95 -16.97 2.87
N ASP A 161 -3.78 -18.02 2.87
CA ASP A 161 -3.49 -19.30 3.51
C ASP A 161 -2.63 -20.23 2.64
N GLN A 162 -2.33 -19.84 1.40
CA GLN A 162 -1.47 -20.61 0.51
C GLN A 162 0.01 -20.49 0.92
N LEU A 163 0.57 -21.62 1.32
CA LEU A 163 1.96 -21.74 1.75
C LEU A 163 2.75 -22.65 0.82
N ARG A 164 4.01 -22.25 0.61
CA ARG A 164 5.04 -23.08 0.01
C ARG A 164 5.40 -24.27 0.92
N PRO A 165 6.12 -25.29 0.40
CA PRO A 165 6.62 -26.40 1.23
C PRO A 165 7.52 -25.98 2.41
N ASP A 166 8.14 -24.79 2.34
CA ASP A 166 8.96 -24.23 3.43
C ASP A 166 8.14 -23.47 4.49
N GLY A 167 6.81 -23.48 4.39
CA GLY A 167 5.89 -22.84 5.34
C GLY A 167 5.75 -21.32 5.16
N LEU A 168 6.36 -20.74 4.12
CA LEU A 168 6.23 -19.31 3.81
C LEU A 168 5.09 -19.06 2.82
N PRO A 169 4.49 -17.84 2.80
CA PRO A 169 3.44 -17.50 1.84
C PRO A 169 3.87 -17.76 0.39
N GLU A 170 2.94 -18.24 -0.44
CA GLU A 170 3.13 -18.34 -1.89
C GLU A 170 3.29 -16.95 -2.53
N ASP A 171 2.52 -15.96 -2.08
CA ASP A 171 2.65 -14.56 -2.54
C ASP A 171 4.06 -14.01 -2.26
N PRO A 172 4.75 -13.50 -3.29
CA PRO A 172 6.11 -12.97 -3.14
C PRO A 172 6.21 -11.82 -2.16
N TRP A 173 5.22 -10.92 -2.12
CA TRP A 173 5.28 -9.72 -1.29
C TRP A 173 4.95 -9.98 0.17
N LEU A 174 3.91 -10.76 0.46
CA LEU A 174 3.63 -11.27 1.80
C LEU A 174 4.83 -12.05 2.35
N ARG A 175 5.50 -12.85 1.51
CA ARG A 175 6.71 -13.56 1.91
C ARG A 175 7.86 -12.64 2.30
N VAL A 176 8.03 -11.46 1.68
CA VAL A 176 9.02 -10.47 2.13
C VAL A 176 8.69 -10.00 3.55
N HIS A 177 7.42 -9.67 3.83
CA HIS A 177 7.03 -9.23 5.16
C HIS A 177 7.19 -10.34 6.21
N VAL A 178 6.77 -11.58 5.92
CA VAL A 178 6.91 -12.71 6.86
C VAL A 178 8.39 -13.02 7.13
N LYS A 179 9.25 -12.99 6.11
CA LYS A 179 10.71 -13.15 6.31
C LYS A 179 11.34 -12.05 7.16
N ALA A 180 10.76 -10.85 7.14
CA ALA A 180 11.17 -9.77 8.03
C ALA A 180 10.65 -9.95 9.47
N GLY A 181 9.90 -11.01 9.78
CA GLY A 181 9.28 -11.25 11.09
C GLY A 181 7.87 -10.68 11.21
N GLY A 182 7.27 -10.23 10.11
CA GLY A 182 5.89 -9.78 10.07
C GLY A 182 4.89 -10.92 10.26
N LYS A 183 3.80 -10.64 10.96
CA LYS A 183 2.70 -11.58 11.21
C LYS A 183 1.49 -11.18 10.38
N ILE A 184 1.00 -12.07 9.53
CA ILE A 184 -0.28 -11.89 8.83
C ILE A 184 -1.39 -11.94 9.90
N ILE A 185 -2.25 -10.93 9.93
CA ILE A 185 -3.31 -10.77 10.93
C ILE A 185 -4.65 -11.19 10.35
N GLU A 186 -5.13 -10.47 9.33
CA GLU A 186 -6.42 -10.70 8.70
C GLU A 186 -6.50 -9.99 7.34
N VAL A 187 -7.54 -10.29 6.57
CA VAL A 187 -7.87 -9.55 5.35
C VAL A 187 -8.58 -8.25 5.73
N ALA A 188 -8.15 -7.13 5.13
CA ALA A 188 -8.92 -5.90 5.05
C ALA A 188 -9.80 -5.96 3.78
N PRO A 189 -11.08 -6.36 3.88
CA PRO A 189 -11.88 -6.73 2.71
C PRO A 189 -12.21 -5.56 1.77
N ARG A 190 -12.04 -4.31 2.22
CA ARG A 190 -12.34 -3.10 1.44
C ARG A 190 -11.28 -2.03 1.66
N SER A 191 -10.02 -2.44 1.51
CA SER A 191 -8.84 -1.63 1.79
C SER A 191 -8.72 -0.39 0.92
N MET A 192 -9.16 -0.49 -0.34
CA MET A 192 -9.31 0.63 -1.26
C MET A 192 -10.64 0.50 -1.99
N VAL A 193 -11.35 1.61 -2.18
CA VAL A 193 -12.62 1.62 -2.94
C VAL A 193 -12.57 2.64 -4.06
N ILE A 194 -12.62 2.15 -5.30
CA ILE A 194 -12.57 2.98 -6.51
C ILE A 194 -13.94 2.89 -7.17
N ALA A 195 -14.65 4.01 -7.25
CA ALA A 195 -15.93 4.12 -7.92
C ALA A 195 -15.81 5.10 -9.08
N GLY A 196 -16.53 4.83 -10.16
CA GLY A 196 -16.55 5.68 -11.35
C GLY A 196 -17.75 5.38 -12.23
N THR A 197 -18.06 6.29 -13.13
CA THR A 197 -18.98 6.08 -14.24
C THR A 197 -18.44 5.05 -15.23
N LEU A 198 -19.29 4.47 -16.07
CA LEU A 198 -18.84 3.49 -17.06
C LEU A 198 -17.85 4.12 -18.06
N ASP A 199 -18.01 5.39 -18.42
CA ASP A 199 -17.10 6.09 -19.33
C ASP A 199 -15.72 6.32 -18.70
N GLU A 200 -15.67 6.63 -17.40
CA GLU A 200 -14.42 6.69 -16.65
C GLU A 200 -13.73 5.32 -16.62
N TRP A 201 -14.46 4.25 -16.28
CA TRP A 201 -13.90 2.89 -16.27
C TRP A 201 -13.38 2.45 -17.63
N ARG A 202 -14.11 2.75 -18.72
CA ARG A 202 -13.63 2.54 -20.10
C ARG A 202 -12.33 3.29 -20.35
N ALA A 203 -12.24 4.56 -19.95
CA ALA A 203 -11.03 5.36 -20.13
C ALA A 203 -9.84 4.88 -19.29
N TRP A 204 -10.09 4.31 -18.10
CA TRP A 204 -9.04 3.81 -17.22
C TRP A 204 -8.49 2.44 -17.62
N THR A 205 -9.32 1.60 -18.25
CA THR A 205 -9.02 0.18 -18.45
C THR A 205 -9.02 -0.27 -19.90
N ASP A 206 -9.53 0.56 -20.83
CA ASP A 206 -9.77 0.22 -22.23
C ASP A 206 -10.74 -0.99 -22.42
N LEU A 207 -11.52 -1.35 -21.38
CA LEU A 207 -12.51 -2.42 -21.39
C LEU A 207 -13.94 -1.89 -21.57
N PRO A 208 -14.87 -2.69 -22.11
CA PRO A 208 -16.17 -2.19 -22.55
C PRO A 208 -17.14 -1.76 -21.44
N PHE A 209 -17.19 -2.45 -20.30
CA PHE A 209 -18.16 -2.17 -19.22
C PHE A 209 -19.64 -2.10 -19.70
N ASP A 210 -20.02 -2.92 -20.68
CA ASP A 210 -21.34 -2.89 -21.33
C ASP A 210 -22.36 -3.90 -20.74
N THR A 211 -21.95 -4.73 -19.79
CA THR A 211 -22.81 -5.75 -19.16
C THR A 211 -22.76 -5.60 -17.64
N THR A 212 -23.91 -5.74 -17.00
CA THR A 212 -24.02 -5.73 -15.53
C THR A 212 -23.44 -7.03 -14.96
N GLY A 213 -22.65 -6.92 -13.89
CA GLY A 213 -21.98 -8.05 -13.25
C GLY A 213 -20.47 -7.82 -13.12
N ASP A 214 -19.75 -8.91 -12.90
CA ASP A 214 -18.31 -8.88 -12.66
C ASP A 214 -17.51 -8.65 -13.94
N VAL A 215 -16.63 -7.65 -13.92
CA VAL A 215 -15.67 -7.35 -14.98
C VAL A 215 -14.27 -7.64 -14.46
N VAL A 216 -13.57 -8.58 -15.09
CA VAL A 216 -12.16 -8.87 -14.77
C VAL A 216 -11.27 -7.85 -15.46
N VAL A 217 -10.58 -7.04 -14.67
CA VAL A 217 -9.62 -6.04 -15.15
C VAL A 217 -8.20 -6.55 -14.88
N PRO A 218 -7.27 -6.51 -15.85
CA PRO A 218 -5.88 -6.88 -15.61
C PRO A 218 -5.28 -6.12 -14.42
N GLN A 219 -4.53 -6.84 -13.58
CA GLN A 219 -3.88 -6.33 -12.37
C GLN A 219 -4.81 -5.93 -11.22
N ALA A 220 -6.14 -6.06 -11.36
CA ALA A 220 -7.06 -6.00 -10.22
C ALA A 220 -7.01 -7.32 -9.43
N LEU A 221 -7.18 -7.25 -8.11
CA LEU A 221 -7.11 -8.42 -7.22
C LEU A 221 -8.43 -9.21 -7.15
N VAL A 222 -9.53 -8.56 -7.50
CA VAL A 222 -10.90 -9.08 -7.55
C VAL A 222 -11.65 -8.45 -8.72
N PRO A 223 -12.78 -9.01 -9.17
CA PRO A 223 -13.59 -8.39 -10.21
C PRO A 223 -14.13 -7.03 -9.80
N ILE A 224 -14.35 -6.17 -10.78
CA ILE A 224 -15.02 -4.87 -10.62
C ILE A 224 -16.52 -5.13 -10.82
N HIS A 225 -17.36 -4.64 -9.90
CA HIS A 225 -18.82 -4.78 -10.03
C HIS A 225 -19.38 -3.67 -10.91
N CYS A 226 -19.86 -4.03 -12.10
CA CYS A 226 -20.46 -3.13 -13.07
C CYS A 226 -21.99 -3.12 -12.95
N ASP A 227 -22.59 -1.93 -12.85
CA ASP A 227 -24.02 -1.69 -12.94
C ASP A 227 -24.33 -0.75 -14.11
N VAL A 228 -24.76 -1.36 -15.22
CA VAL A 228 -25.05 -0.62 -16.46
C VAL A 228 -26.29 0.25 -16.30
N ARG A 229 -27.30 -0.24 -15.57
CA ARG A 229 -28.57 0.47 -15.39
C ARG A 229 -28.37 1.78 -14.64
N HIS A 230 -27.46 1.79 -13.66
CA HIS A 230 -27.17 2.95 -12.84
C HIS A 230 -25.86 3.68 -13.24
N ASN A 231 -25.30 3.35 -14.41
CA ASN A 231 -24.13 4.00 -15.02
C ASN A 231 -22.91 4.11 -14.09
N HIS A 232 -22.56 3.05 -13.37
CA HIS A 232 -21.36 3.04 -12.56
C HIS A 232 -20.73 1.66 -12.44
N ALA A 233 -19.46 1.62 -12.08
CA ALA A 233 -18.82 0.42 -11.60
C ALA A 233 -17.97 0.71 -10.36
N VAL A 234 -17.80 -0.29 -9.50
CA VAL A 234 -17.08 -0.17 -8.23
C VAL A 234 -16.08 -1.31 -8.08
N TYR A 235 -14.83 -0.94 -7.83
CA TYR A 235 -13.77 -1.83 -7.40
C TYR A 235 -13.61 -1.73 -5.89
N VAL A 236 -13.67 -2.86 -5.21
CA VAL A 236 -13.45 -2.96 -3.76
C VAL A 236 -12.25 -3.86 -3.55
N GLU A 237 -11.07 -3.27 -3.38
CA GLU A 237 -9.82 -4.02 -3.29
C GLU A 237 -9.61 -4.57 -1.86
N PRO A 238 -9.40 -5.90 -1.72
CA PRO A 238 -8.92 -6.45 -0.46
C PRO A 238 -7.40 -6.31 -0.33
N ASN A 239 -6.92 -5.91 0.84
CA ASN A 239 -5.51 -6.04 1.22
C ASN A 239 -5.37 -6.94 2.45
N VAL A 240 -4.15 -7.20 2.87
CA VAL A 240 -3.82 -8.14 3.94
C VAL A 240 -3.08 -7.39 5.04
N TRP A 241 -3.67 -7.32 6.23
CA TRP A 241 -2.99 -6.72 7.37
C TRP A 241 -1.81 -7.58 7.80
N VAL A 242 -0.63 -6.98 7.80
CA VAL A 242 0.59 -7.56 8.37
C VAL A 242 1.12 -6.66 9.47
N GLN A 243 1.42 -7.24 10.62
CA GLN A 243 1.98 -6.55 11.78
C GLN A 243 3.47 -6.83 11.93
N HIS A 244 4.27 -5.79 12.12
CA HIS A 244 5.68 -5.87 12.49
C HIS A 244 5.87 -5.28 13.88
N ASP A 245 6.30 -6.10 14.83
CA ASP A 245 6.78 -5.63 16.12
C ASP A 245 8.19 -5.00 15.94
N LEU A 246 8.45 -3.86 16.60
CA LEU A 246 9.65 -3.03 16.37
C LEU A 246 10.64 -3.03 17.52
#